data_AF-A0A356KG35-F1
#
_entry.id   AF-A0A356KG35-F1
#
_cell.length_a   1.000
_cell.length_b   1.000
_cell.length_c   1.000
_cell.angle_alpha   90.00
_cell.angle_beta   90.00
_cell.angle_gamma   90.00
#
_symmetry.space_group_name_H-M   'P 1'
#
loop_
_entity.id
_entity.type
_entity.pdbx_description
1 polymer ?
#
loop_
_entity_poly.entity_id
_entity_poly.type
_entity_poly.pdbx_seq_one_letter_code
_entity_poly.pdbx_strand_id
1 'polypeptide(L)' 'HLYIGEEAIATGVMDQLTPADAVVATYREHGHALARGVSARAIMAEMFGKVTGCSRGRGGSMHLFDAETRFYGGNAIVG' A
#
# COMPACT_ATOMS: atom_id res chain seq x y z
N HIS A 1 4.89 8.85 -1.00
CA HIS A 1 4.48 10.24 -1.31
C HIS A 1 3.42 10.67 -0.31
N LEU A 2 3.31 11.96 0.01
CA LEU A 2 2.26 12.42 0.93
C LEU A 2 0.87 12.13 0.34
N TYR A 3 -0.02 11.66 1.21
CA TYR A 3 -1.42 11.33 0.90
C TYR A 3 -2.40 12.32 1.55
N ILE A 4 -1.89 13.49 1.96
CA ILE A 4 -2.66 14.51 2.67
C ILE A 4 -3.71 15.09 1.73
N GLY A 5 -4.97 15.10 2.17
CA GLY A 5 -6.12 15.60 1.39
C GLY A 5 -6.79 14.56 0.50
N GLU A 6 -6.27 13.33 0.43
CA GLU A 6 -6.84 12.22 -0.35
C GLU A 6 -7.38 11.09 0.54
N GLU A 7 -7.34 11.24 1.86
CA GLU A 7 -7.61 10.18 2.84
C GLU A 7 -8.99 9.55 2.67
N ALA A 8 -9.99 10.38 2.37
CA ALA A 8 -11.37 9.94 2.16
C ALA A 8 -11.52 8.96 0.98
N ILE A 9 -10.64 9.06 -0.04
CA ILE A 9 -10.66 8.15 -1.20
C ILE A 9 -10.22 6.76 -0.76
N ALA A 10 -9.08 6.65 -0.07
CA ALA A 10 -8.61 5.35 0.41
C ALA A 10 -9.61 4.69 1.35
N THR A 11 -10.14 5.42 2.35
CA THR A 11 -11.09 4.82 3.30
C THR A 11 -12.43 4.48 2.64
N GLY A 12 -12.94 5.35 1.77
CA GLY A 12 -14.24 5.14 1.10
C GLY A 12 -14.22 3.99 0.11
N VAL A 13 -13.16 3.85 -0.68
CA VAL A 13 -13.02 2.72 -1.62
C VAL A 13 -12.81 1.42 -0.87
N MET A 14 -11.93 1.40 0.15
CA MET A 14 -11.59 0.16 0.87
C MET A 14 -12.77 -0.42 1.66
N ASP A 15 -13.67 0.42 2.18
CA ASP A 15 -14.88 0.00 2.89
C ASP A 15 -15.87 -0.78 1.99
N GLN A 16 -15.82 -0.54 0.68
CA GLN A 16 -16.70 -1.20 -0.30
C GLN A 16 -16.07 -2.47 -0.91
N LEU A 17 -14.82 -2.78 -0.56
CA LEU A 17 -14.11 -3.96 -1.06
C LEU A 17 -14.13 -5.10 -0.05
N THR A 18 -14.14 -6.32 -0.56
CA THR A 18 -13.97 -7.52 0.24
C THR A 18 -12.49 -7.93 0.31
N PRO A 19 -12.12 -8.83 1.25
CA PRO A 19 -10.79 -9.44 1.26
C PRO A 19 -10.45 -10.24 -0.01
N ALA A 20 -11.43 -10.62 -0.83
CA ALA A 20 -11.20 -11.35 -2.09
C ALA A 20 -10.78 -10.43 -3.24
N ASP A 21 -11.08 -9.14 -3.16
CA ASP A 21 -10.75 -8.17 -4.21
C ASP A 21 -9.25 -7.88 -4.23
N ALA A 22 -8.72 -7.57 -5.41
CA ALA A 22 -7.33 -7.15 -5.56
C ALA A 22 -7.28 -5.63 -5.72
N VAL A 23 -6.32 -4.98 -5.04
CA VAL A 23 -6.10 -3.54 -5.17
C VAL A 23 -4.80 -3.29 -5.92
N VAL A 24 -4.88 -2.54 -7.02
CA VAL A 24 -3.72 -2.02 -7.74
C VAL A 24 -3.71 -0.51 -7.57
N ALA A 25 -2.60 0.06 -7.13
CA ALA A 25 -2.49 1.48 -6.81
C ALA A 25 -1.25 2.13 -7.47
N THR A 26 -1.31 3.45 -7.64
CA THR A 26 -0.23 4.28 -8.20
C THR A 26 0.80 4.65 -7.11
N TYR A 27 1.52 5.77 -7.24
CA TYR A 27 2.63 6.19 -6.37
C TYR A 27 2.22 6.90 -5.05
N ARG A 28 0.90 7.04 -4.82
CA ARG A 28 0.29 7.62 -3.60
C ARG A 28 -0.44 6.55 -2.79
N GLU A 29 0.17 5.39 -2.68
CA GLU A 29 -0.48 4.17 -2.24
C GLU A 29 -0.39 3.92 -0.73
N HIS A 30 0.39 4.71 0.03
CA HIS A 30 0.61 4.46 1.46
C HIS A 30 -0.68 4.46 2.29
N GLY A 31 -1.56 5.44 2.05
CA GLY A 31 -2.87 5.49 2.70
C GLY A 31 -3.76 4.31 2.30
N HIS A 32 -3.70 3.91 1.03
CA HIS A 32 -4.43 2.75 0.51
C HIS A 32 -3.95 1.44 1.13
N ALA A 33 -2.63 1.24 1.25
CA ALA A 33 -2.04 0.05 1.86
C ALA A 33 -2.47 -0.09 3.33
N LEU A 34 -2.44 1.02 4.07
CA LEU A 34 -2.87 1.05 5.47
C LEU A 34 -4.36 0.74 5.61
N ALA A 35 -5.20 1.40 4.80
CA ALA A 35 -6.65 1.18 4.81
C ALA A 35 -7.03 -0.25 4.36
N ARG A 36 -6.23 -0.87 3.49
CA ARG A 36 -6.40 -2.27 3.06
C ARG A 36 -6.06 -3.29 4.15
N GLY A 37 -5.32 -2.87 5.19
CA GLY A 37 -4.95 -3.71 6.33
C GLY A 37 -3.48 -4.09 6.39
N VAL A 38 -2.62 -3.58 5.49
CA VAL A 38 -1.17 -3.76 5.62
C VAL A 38 -0.71 -3.03 6.89
N SER A 39 -0.10 -3.75 7.82
CA SER A 39 0.24 -3.15 9.12
C SER A 39 1.19 -1.96 8.96
N ALA A 40 0.95 -0.90 9.73
CA ALA A 40 1.83 0.28 9.74
C ALA A 40 3.30 -0.10 10.02
N ARG A 41 3.54 -1.15 10.83
CA ARG A 41 4.89 -1.66 11.09
C ARG A 41 5.54 -2.23 9.82
N ALA A 42 4.82 -3.01 9.04
CA ALA A 42 5.33 -3.59 7.79
C ALA A 42 5.56 -2.50 6.74
N ILE A 43 4.64 -1.54 6.60
CA ILE A 43 4.79 -0.38 5.71
C ILE A 43 6.06 0.40 6.07
N MET A 44 6.21 0.78 7.33
CA MET A 44 7.39 1.54 7.77
C MET A 44 8.68 0.72 7.60
N ALA A 45 8.65 -0.58 7.90
CA ALA A 45 9.80 -1.46 7.67
C ALA A 45 10.20 -1.50 6.20
N GLU A 46 9.24 -1.55 5.28
CA GLU A 46 9.49 -1.50 3.83
C GLU A 46 10.09 -0.15 3.42
N MET A 47 9.53 0.96 3.90
CA MET A 47 10.07 2.31 3.62
C MET A 47 11.52 2.49 4.07
N PHE A 48 11.94 1.79 5.12
CA PHE A 48 13.31 1.80 5.64
C PHE A 48 14.20 0.67 5.08
N GLY A 49 13.72 -0.10 4.08
CA GLY A 49 14.51 -1.17 3.46
C GLY A 49 14.79 -2.35 4.38
N LYS A 50 13.96 -2.57 5.42
CA LYS A 50 14.15 -3.68 6.37
C LYS A 50 13.60 -4.98 5.81
N VAL A 51 14.24 -6.10 6.16
CA VAL A 51 13.79 -7.46 5.77
C VAL A 51 12.39 -7.80 6.29
N THR A 52 11.93 -7.12 7.35
CA THR A 52 10.58 -7.26 7.91
C THR A 52 9.53 -6.39 7.21
N GLY A 53 9.88 -5.70 6.12
CA GLY A 53 8.92 -5.01 5.26
C GLY A 53 8.03 -5.99 4.50
N CYS A 54 6.88 -5.52 4.01
CA CYS A 54 5.90 -6.35 3.28
C CYS A 54 6.48 -6.98 2.00
N SER A 55 7.54 -6.39 1.44
CA SER A 55 8.31 -6.90 0.30
C SER A 55 9.79 -7.12 0.64
N ARG A 56 10.10 -7.33 1.93
CA ARG A 56 11.45 -7.56 2.47
C ARG A 56 12.43 -6.41 2.20
N GLY A 57 11.92 -5.18 2.13
CA GLY A 57 12.73 -3.97 1.94
C GLY A 57 13.18 -3.74 0.50
N ARG A 58 12.64 -4.49 -0.46
CA ARG A 58 13.03 -4.40 -1.89
C ARG A 58 12.21 -3.38 -2.67
N GLY A 59 10.98 -3.12 -2.24
CA GLY A 59 10.06 -2.20 -2.91
C GLY A 59 10.22 -0.76 -2.43
N GLY A 60 10.61 -0.57 -1.18
CA GLY A 60 10.80 0.75 -0.60
C GLY A 60 9.49 1.57 -0.59
N SER A 61 9.63 2.89 -0.63
CA SER A 61 8.51 3.84 -0.52
C SER A 61 7.59 3.88 -1.75
N MET A 62 7.97 3.28 -2.88
CA MET A 62 7.24 3.44 -4.14
C MET A 62 6.61 2.15 -4.66
N HIS A 63 6.86 1.00 -4.01
CA HIS A 63 6.44 -0.31 -4.49
C HIS A 63 5.96 -1.19 -3.33
N LEU A 64 4.98 -0.71 -2.56
CA LEU A 64 4.37 -1.52 -1.49
C LEU A 64 3.56 -2.68 -2.08
N PHE A 65 4.05 -3.90 -1.88
CA PHE A 65 3.36 -5.12 -2.27
C PHE A 65 3.11 -6.02 -1.05
N ASP A 66 1.89 -6.53 -0.94
CA ASP A 66 1.48 -7.48 0.08
C ASP A 66 0.45 -8.49 -0.46
N ALA A 67 0.86 -9.76 -0.58
CA ALA A 67 0.02 -10.81 -1.13
C ALA A 67 -1.12 -11.23 -0.18
N GLU A 68 -0.92 -11.10 1.13
CA GLU A 68 -1.88 -11.49 2.16
C GLU A 68 -3.15 -10.62 2.08
N THR A 69 -2.97 -9.30 1.97
CA THR A 69 -4.07 -8.34 1.81
C THR A 69 -4.48 -8.10 0.36
N ARG A 70 -3.84 -8.81 -0.60
CA ARG A 70 -4.04 -8.66 -2.05
C ARG A 70 -3.84 -7.22 -2.53
N PHE A 71 -2.83 -6.57 -1.97
CA PHE A 71 -2.43 -5.22 -2.29
C PHE A 71 -1.20 -5.24 -3.20
N TYR A 72 -1.38 -4.81 -4.45
CA TYR A 72 -0.37 -4.80 -5.50
C TYR A 72 -0.13 -3.34 -5.94
N GLY A 73 0.25 -2.51 -4.98
CA GLY A 73 0.35 -1.06 -5.14
C GLY A 73 1.76 -0.54 -5.36
N GLY A 74 1.85 0.75 -5.67
CA GLY A 74 3.13 1.41 -5.91
C GLY A 74 3.65 1.09 -7.31
N ASN A 75 2.88 1.42 -8.35
CA ASN A 75 3.41 1.40 -9.71
C ASN A 75 4.05 2.75 -10.05
N ALA A 76 5.34 2.72 -10.41
CA ALA A 76 6.09 3.89 -10.86
C ALA A 76 5.82 4.24 -12.33
N ILE A 77 5.27 3.30 -13.10
CA ILE A 77 4.81 3.54 -14.45
C ILE A 77 3.42 4.14 -14.38
N VAL A 78 3.30 5.37 -14.89
CA VAL A 78 2.02 6.06 -15.03
C VAL A 78 1.37 5.60 -16.33
N GLY A 79 0.07 5.29 -16.26
CA GLY A 79 -0.74 4.86 -17.41
C GLY A 79 -0.95 5.94 -18.45
#